data_AF-A0A2D7LN32-F1
#
_entry.id   AF-A0A2D7LN32-F1
#
_cell.length_a   1.000
_cell.length_b   1.000
_cell.length_c   1.000
_cell.angle_alpha   90.00
_cell.angle_beta   90.00
_cell.angle_gamma   90.00
#
_symmetry.space_group_name_H-M   'P 1'
#
loop_
_entity.id
_entity.type
_entity.pdbx_description
1 polymer ?
#
loop_
_entity_poly.entity_id
_entity_poly.type
_entity_poly.pdbx_seq_one_letter_code
_entity_poly.pdbx_strand_id
1 'polypeptide(L)'
;MIKNNKSFNILMCSRPGGDRGPGLTYGHHVDALNRDKYNRFYVNELWNLSNENEINNYDVFWFYAKGFDTRIYDFLKSKFPYKKFMFGPNILLDKPDVGAADKWDEWFLSKVEFDLYIDQVEFYNNHVKKFIRKDLVHKADYLDKCVTFDIDPSIIENKDIKYDCLVYSKKRRYDDNYEHFHDGLVGLLKENNISFVELTYGNYKRQEYFDALLQSKCCINMSLDECPGIATYESMFMNTPIIGSPHNTPSIFNQDFWVHDTDYMTSKYLKRKEDAHNKYYEKIVSFLNGGIEMPVSPREYILKHAGYERYANDAYELMLKYCT
;
A
#
# COMPACT_ATOMS: atom_id res chain seq x y z
N MET A 1 12.02 32.10 15.20
CA MET A 1 11.99 31.12 16.31
C MET A 1 12.45 29.80 15.76
N ILE A 2 13.55 29.25 16.28
CA ILE A 2 13.97 27.89 15.96
C ILE A 2 13.00 26.98 16.73
N LYS A 3 12.04 26.34 16.05
CA LYS A 3 11.28 25.25 16.67
C LYS A 3 12.33 24.18 17.02
N ASN A 4 12.44 23.81 18.29
CA ASN A 4 13.19 22.61 18.66
C ASN A 4 12.50 21.44 17.95
N ASN A 5 13.13 20.93 16.90
CA ASN A 5 12.64 19.74 16.21
C ASN A 5 12.97 18.56 17.12
N LYS A 6 11.93 17.92 17.66
CA LYS A 6 12.07 16.68 18.42
C LYS A 6 12.66 15.63 17.47
N SER A 7 13.62 14.85 17.96
CA SER A 7 14.06 13.63 17.28
C SER A 7 13.41 12.43 17.96
N PHE A 8 13.19 11.35 17.20
CA PHE A 8 12.71 10.08 17.70
C PHE A 8 13.74 8.98 17.46
N ASN A 9 14.17 8.34 18.54
CA ASN A 9 14.93 7.09 18.47
C ASN A 9 13.92 5.93 18.40
N ILE A 10 13.90 5.20 17.29
CA ILE A 10 12.93 4.15 17.00
C ILE A 10 13.63 2.79 17.02
N LEU A 11 13.05 1.85 17.75
CA LEU A 11 13.44 0.44 17.68
C LEU A 11 12.35 -0.35 16.95
N MET A 12 12.71 -0.94 15.81
CA MET A 12 11.83 -1.83 15.07
C MET A 12 11.82 -3.20 15.74
N CYS A 13 10.66 -3.62 16.24
CA CYS A 13 10.48 -4.81 17.09
C CYS A 13 9.89 -6.01 16.34
N SER A 14 9.80 -5.95 15.00
CA SER A 14 9.33 -7.05 14.17
C SER A 14 10.08 -7.08 12.84
N ARG A 15 10.53 -8.26 12.41
CA ARG A 15 11.08 -8.48 11.07
C ARG A 15 10.01 -9.13 10.19
N PRO A 16 9.59 -8.52 9.07
CA PRO A 16 8.79 -9.24 8.10
C PRO A 16 9.64 -10.37 7.49
N GLY A 17 9.08 -11.58 7.37
CA GLY A 17 9.73 -12.67 6.66
C GLY A 17 9.61 -12.52 5.14
N GLY A 18 10.60 -13.04 4.40
CA GLY A 18 10.55 -13.24 2.95
C GLY A 18 11.09 -12.09 2.08
N ASP A 19 11.39 -12.43 0.83
CA ASP A 19 11.81 -11.56 -0.27
C ASP A 19 10.61 -11.01 -1.09
N ARG A 20 9.39 -11.42 -0.75
CA ARG A 20 8.14 -11.00 -1.38
C ARG A 20 7.12 -10.57 -0.32
N GLY A 21 6.32 -9.53 -0.62
CA GLY A 21 5.25 -9.05 0.26
C GLY A 21 5.70 -7.97 1.27
N PRO A 22 5.17 -7.93 2.51
CA PRO A 22 5.42 -6.85 3.48
C PRO A 22 6.90 -6.63 3.82
N GLY A 23 7.78 -7.60 3.50
CA GLY A 23 9.23 -7.48 3.58
C GLY A 23 9.85 -6.43 2.66
N LEU A 24 9.37 -6.32 1.41
CA LEU A 24 9.88 -5.34 0.45
C LEU A 24 9.61 -3.92 0.96
N THR A 25 8.39 -3.67 1.43
CA THR A 25 8.00 -2.34 1.89
C THR A 25 8.65 -1.96 3.21
N TYR A 26 8.91 -2.93 4.11
CA TYR A 26 9.61 -2.70 5.36
C TYR A 26 10.96 -1.98 5.18
N GLY A 27 11.81 -2.50 4.28
CA GLY A 27 13.11 -1.88 3.99
C GLY A 27 12.96 -0.44 3.51
N HIS A 28 11.97 -0.17 2.63
CA HIS A 28 11.69 1.18 2.16
C HIS A 28 11.30 2.14 3.30
N HIS A 29 10.54 1.69 4.30
CA HIS A 29 10.16 2.54 5.42
C HIS A 29 11.34 2.86 6.33
N VAL A 30 12.16 1.86 6.69
CA VAL A 30 13.36 2.09 7.49
C VAL A 30 14.30 3.04 6.77
N ASP A 31 14.53 2.83 5.46
CA ASP A 31 15.33 3.71 4.64
C ASP A 31 14.76 5.13 4.55
N ALA A 32 13.43 5.27 4.38
CA ALA A 32 12.79 6.58 4.30
C ALA A 32 13.00 7.40 5.57
N LEU A 33 12.87 6.77 6.74
CA LEU A 33 13.06 7.42 8.03
C LEU A 33 14.55 7.76 8.29
N ASN A 34 15.46 6.82 8.03
CA ASN A 34 16.90 7.04 8.23
C ASN A 34 17.51 8.02 7.22
N ARG A 35 16.89 8.22 6.06
CA ARG A 35 17.29 9.23 5.06
C ARG A 35 16.54 10.56 5.22
N ASP A 36 15.85 10.76 6.34
CA ASP A 36 15.19 12.03 6.63
C ASP A 36 16.20 13.19 6.64
N LYS A 37 16.02 14.15 5.73
CA LYS A 37 16.94 15.28 5.54
C LYS A 37 17.07 16.21 6.76
N TYR A 38 16.15 16.10 7.71
CA TYR A 38 16.14 16.89 8.94
C TYR A 38 16.67 16.13 10.16
N ASN A 39 17.13 14.89 9.99
CA ASN A 39 17.64 14.02 11.07
C ASN A 39 16.65 13.88 12.24
N ARG A 40 15.33 13.81 11.94
CA ARG A 40 14.29 13.67 12.97
C ARG A 40 14.14 12.23 13.46
N PHE A 41 14.72 11.27 12.77
CA PHE A 41 14.62 9.85 13.11
C PHE A 41 15.99 9.21 13.23
N TYR A 42 16.09 8.27 14.15
CA TYR A 42 17.17 7.30 14.23
C TYR A 42 16.54 5.92 14.42
N VAL A 43 16.59 5.08 13.38
CA VAL A 43 15.90 3.78 13.36
C VAL A 43 16.90 2.65 13.41
N ASN A 44 16.78 1.80 14.43
CA ASN A 44 17.49 0.53 14.54
C ASN A 44 16.51 -0.64 14.63
N GLU A 45 17.03 -1.85 14.45
CA GLU A 45 16.26 -3.08 14.52
C GLU A 45 16.65 -3.86 15.78
N LEU A 46 15.66 -4.47 16.45
CA LEU A 46 15.86 -5.17 17.73
C LEU A 46 16.96 -6.25 17.66
N TRP A 47 17.07 -6.95 16.55
CA TRP A 47 18.07 -8.03 16.35
C TRP A 47 19.48 -7.51 16.01
N ASN A 48 19.65 -6.21 15.80
CA ASN A 48 20.96 -5.59 15.61
C ASN A 48 21.56 -5.07 16.92
N LEU A 49 20.81 -5.13 18.04
CA LEU A 49 21.32 -4.69 19.34
C LEU A 49 22.32 -5.69 19.91
N SER A 50 23.44 -5.18 20.42
CA SER A 50 24.48 -6.01 21.04
C SER A 50 24.23 -6.24 22.53
N ASN A 51 23.45 -5.36 23.17
CA ASN A 51 23.14 -5.38 24.59
C ASN A 51 21.71 -4.91 24.86
N GLU A 52 20.97 -5.60 25.74
CA GLU A 52 19.64 -5.19 26.19
C GLU A 52 19.58 -3.78 26.78
N ASN A 53 20.68 -3.30 27.39
CA ASN A 53 20.72 -1.96 27.97
C ASN A 53 20.56 -0.85 26.93
N GLU A 54 20.87 -1.13 25.65
CA GLU A 54 20.68 -0.19 24.54
C GLU A 54 19.19 0.13 24.31
N ILE A 55 18.26 -0.74 24.72
CA ILE A 55 16.81 -0.56 24.54
C ILE A 55 16.32 0.74 25.22
N ASN A 56 16.96 1.18 26.32
CA ASN A 56 16.61 2.41 27.01
C ASN A 56 16.78 3.67 26.16
N ASN A 57 17.64 3.62 25.13
CA ASN A 57 17.95 4.78 24.28
C ASN A 57 16.84 5.10 23.28
N TYR A 58 15.87 4.20 23.09
CA TYR A 58 14.79 4.38 22.12
C TYR A 58 13.54 4.97 22.77
N ASP A 59 12.88 5.89 22.08
CA ASP A 59 11.65 6.56 22.51
C ASP A 59 10.42 5.75 22.14
N VAL A 60 10.49 5.07 20.99
CA VAL A 60 9.36 4.36 20.38
C VAL A 60 9.76 2.94 20.01
N PHE A 61 8.91 1.99 20.36
CA PHE A 61 8.97 0.60 19.89
C PHE A 61 7.93 0.41 18.79
N TRP A 62 8.40 0.08 17.60
CA TRP A 62 7.55 -0.01 16.41
C TRP A 62 7.46 -1.46 15.90
N PHE A 63 6.27 -2.04 16.00
CA PHE A 63 5.91 -3.34 15.46
C PHE A 63 5.25 -3.16 14.09
N TYR A 64 5.94 -3.54 13.03
CA TYR A 64 5.56 -3.23 11.65
C TYR A 64 4.57 -4.21 11.03
N ALA A 65 4.70 -5.51 11.35
CA ALA A 65 3.97 -6.59 10.69
C ALA A 65 3.23 -7.49 11.68
N LYS A 66 2.08 -8.04 11.23
CA LYS A 66 1.33 -9.08 11.95
C LYS A 66 2.23 -10.28 12.24
N GLY A 67 1.94 -10.98 13.33
CA GLY A 67 2.63 -12.22 13.69
C GLY A 67 3.98 -12.02 14.37
N PHE A 68 4.26 -10.83 14.88
CA PHE A 68 5.39 -10.65 15.80
C PHE A 68 5.19 -11.50 17.08
N ASP A 69 6.29 -11.89 17.71
CA ASP A 69 6.25 -12.69 18.95
C ASP A 69 5.64 -11.87 20.09
N THR A 70 4.49 -12.31 20.58
CA THR A 70 3.73 -11.60 21.63
C THR A 70 4.55 -11.41 22.91
N ARG A 71 5.50 -12.32 23.19
CA ARG A 71 6.40 -12.24 24.35
C ARG A 71 7.31 -11.02 24.30
N ILE A 72 7.68 -10.56 23.09
CA ILE A 72 8.49 -9.34 22.92
C ILE A 72 7.68 -8.12 23.36
N TYR A 73 6.41 -8.02 22.92
CA TYR A 73 5.53 -6.94 23.37
C TYR A 73 5.33 -6.96 24.88
N ASP A 74 4.99 -8.12 25.45
CA ASP A 74 4.73 -8.26 26.89
C ASP A 74 5.97 -7.86 27.71
N PHE A 75 7.16 -8.31 27.29
CA PHE A 75 8.43 -7.94 27.90
C PHE A 75 8.69 -6.42 27.82
N LEU A 76 8.58 -5.83 26.64
CA LEU A 76 8.86 -4.41 26.45
C LEU A 76 7.86 -3.53 27.22
N LYS A 77 6.58 -3.88 27.18
CA LYS A 77 5.50 -3.15 27.88
C LYS A 77 5.66 -3.23 29.39
N SER A 78 6.08 -4.38 29.92
CA SER A 78 6.34 -4.56 31.35
C SER A 78 7.60 -3.83 31.82
N LYS A 79 8.71 -3.94 31.06
CA LYS A 79 10.02 -3.39 31.45
C LYS A 79 10.15 -1.89 31.18
N PHE A 80 9.44 -1.38 30.17
CA PHE A 80 9.52 0.01 29.72
C PHE A 80 8.12 0.64 29.54
N PRO A 81 7.30 0.71 30.60
CA PRO A 81 5.90 1.14 30.51
C PRO A 81 5.71 2.60 30.11
N TYR A 82 6.78 3.41 30.19
CA TYR A 82 6.81 4.83 29.85
C TYR A 82 7.21 5.10 28.40
N LYS A 83 7.66 4.09 27.65
CA LYS A 83 8.01 4.20 26.23
C LYS A 83 6.75 4.09 25.36
N LYS A 84 6.83 4.61 24.14
CA LYS A 84 5.69 4.62 23.22
C LYS A 84 5.65 3.35 22.38
N PHE A 85 4.45 2.85 22.14
CA PHE A 85 4.23 1.63 21.35
C PHE A 85 3.45 1.96 20.08
N MET A 86 4.06 1.62 18.96
CA MET A 86 3.55 1.89 17.62
C MET A 86 3.38 0.59 16.85
N PHE A 87 2.27 0.46 16.13
CA PHE A 87 1.89 -0.75 15.40
C PHE A 87 1.50 -0.44 13.95
N GLY A 88 1.85 -1.30 13.00
CA GLY A 88 1.51 -1.18 11.58
C GLY A 88 2.64 -0.59 10.74
N PRO A 89 2.44 -0.31 9.44
CA PRO A 89 1.20 -0.39 8.68
C PRO A 89 0.81 -1.82 8.24
N ASN A 90 1.62 -2.86 8.48
CA ASN A 90 1.28 -4.25 8.07
C ASN A 90 0.75 -5.11 9.24
N ILE A 91 0.18 -4.50 10.28
CA ILE A 91 -0.58 -5.20 11.32
C ILE A 91 -2.05 -5.17 10.92
N LEU A 92 -2.33 -5.75 9.76
CA LEU A 92 -3.69 -5.84 9.24
C LEU A 92 -4.41 -7.00 9.92
N LEU A 93 -5.69 -6.80 10.19
CA LEU A 93 -6.61 -7.93 10.25
C LEU A 93 -6.66 -8.52 8.84
N ASP A 94 -6.32 -9.79 8.65
CA ASP A 94 -6.33 -10.44 7.31
C ASP A 94 -7.71 -10.36 6.62
N LYS A 95 -8.74 -10.03 7.40
CA LYS A 95 -10.11 -9.74 6.99
C LYS A 95 -10.57 -8.46 7.69
N PRO A 96 -10.21 -7.27 7.18
CA PRO A 96 -10.51 -5.98 7.80
C PRO A 96 -12.01 -5.71 7.94
N ASP A 97 -12.85 -6.46 7.22
CA ASP A 97 -14.31 -6.38 7.28
C ASP A 97 -14.97 -7.35 8.27
N VAL A 98 -14.23 -8.32 8.79
CA VAL A 98 -14.78 -9.39 9.65
C VAL A 98 -14.33 -9.23 11.11
N GLY A 99 -13.24 -8.50 11.35
CA GLY A 99 -12.64 -8.37 12.67
C GLY A 99 -11.57 -9.43 12.89
N ALA A 100 -11.53 -10.03 14.08
CA ALA A 100 -10.56 -11.08 14.38
C ALA A 100 -10.81 -12.34 13.52
N ALA A 101 -9.82 -12.73 12.72
CA ALA A 101 -9.89 -13.91 11.88
C ALA A 101 -9.19 -15.13 12.52
N ASP A 102 -8.33 -14.90 13.51
CA ASP A 102 -7.58 -15.91 14.25
C ASP A 102 -7.28 -15.47 15.70
N LYS A 103 -6.63 -16.36 16.46
CA LYS A 103 -6.26 -16.12 17.87
C LYS A 103 -5.27 -14.96 18.05
N TRP A 104 -4.45 -14.67 17.05
CA TRP A 104 -3.50 -13.58 17.12
C TRP A 104 -4.24 -12.24 16.99
N ASP A 105 -5.19 -12.14 16.07
CA ASP A 105 -6.05 -10.96 15.94
C ASP A 105 -6.88 -10.74 17.21
N GLU A 106 -7.44 -11.82 17.79
CA GLU A 106 -8.16 -11.75 19.07
C GLU A 106 -7.27 -11.22 20.19
N TRP A 107 -6.03 -11.73 20.29
CA TRP A 107 -5.05 -11.25 21.25
C TRP A 107 -4.72 -9.76 21.02
N PHE A 108 -4.45 -9.37 19.78
CA PHE A 108 -4.10 -7.99 19.44
C PHE A 108 -5.22 -7.02 19.84
N LEU A 109 -6.44 -7.29 19.39
CA LEU A 109 -7.60 -6.42 19.65
C LEU A 109 -7.98 -6.37 21.14
N SER A 110 -7.74 -7.44 21.90
CA SER A 110 -8.17 -7.50 23.31
C SER A 110 -7.08 -7.16 24.33
N LYS A 111 -5.79 -7.32 24.00
CA LYS A 111 -4.68 -7.22 24.97
C LYS A 111 -3.68 -6.12 24.66
N VAL A 112 -3.52 -5.72 23.40
CA VAL A 112 -2.49 -4.75 23.04
C VAL A 112 -2.97 -3.33 23.36
N GLU A 113 -2.10 -2.58 24.02
CA GLU A 113 -2.19 -1.14 24.20
C GLU A 113 -1.18 -0.47 23.27
N PHE A 114 -1.60 0.60 22.64
CA PHE A 114 -0.75 1.36 21.74
C PHE A 114 -0.92 2.86 21.94
N ASP A 115 0.12 3.58 21.58
CA ASP A 115 0.12 5.04 21.44
C ASP A 115 -0.27 5.43 20.02
N LEU A 116 0.11 4.60 19.03
CA LEU A 116 -0.22 4.81 17.63
C LEU A 116 -0.42 3.46 16.91
N TYR A 117 -1.58 3.28 16.29
CA TYR A 117 -1.83 2.25 15.30
C TYR A 117 -1.88 2.89 13.91
N ILE A 118 -1.14 2.34 12.96
CA ILE A 118 -1.09 2.80 11.58
C ILE A 118 -1.65 1.71 10.67
N ASP A 119 -2.50 2.10 9.75
CA ASP A 119 -2.86 1.31 8.56
C ASP A 119 -2.20 1.89 7.29
N GLN A 120 -2.17 1.12 6.20
CA GLN A 120 -1.52 1.51 4.94
C GLN A 120 -2.26 2.60 4.18
N VAL A 121 -3.58 2.60 4.25
CA VAL A 121 -4.42 3.61 3.60
C VAL A 121 -5.67 3.86 4.44
N GLU A 122 -6.27 5.02 4.24
CA GLU A 122 -7.44 5.49 5.00
C GLU A 122 -8.61 4.50 4.96
N PHE A 123 -8.87 3.88 3.81
CA PHE A 123 -9.94 2.90 3.64
C PHE A 123 -9.83 1.76 4.67
N TYR A 124 -8.68 1.09 4.77
CA TYR A 124 -8.51 -0.01 5.74
C TYR A 124 -8.52 0.49 7.18
N ASN A 125 -7.90 1.64 7.45
CA ASN A 125 -7.93 2.25 8.78
C ASN A 125 -9.38 2.45 9.27
N ASN A 126 -10.26 2.97 8.42
CA ASN A 126 -11.67 3.18 8.75
C ASN A 126 -12.43 1.87 9.02
N HIS A 127 -12.01 0.77 8.41
CA HIS A 127 -12.60 -0.54 8.65
C HIS A 127 -12.06 -1.18 9.93
N VAL A 128 -10.74 -1.17 10.14
CA VAL A 128 -10.11 -1.72 11.34
C VAL A 128 -10.55 -0.97 12.61
N LYS A 129 -10.77 0.36 12.53
CA LYS A 129 -11.32 1.17 13.63
C LYS A 129 -12.64 0.65 14.22
N LYS A 130 -13.44 -0.10 13.45
CA LYS A 130 -14.70 -0.70 13.92
C LYS A 130 -14.46 -1.82 14.95
N PHE A 131 -13.27 -2.41 14.95
CA PHE A 131 -12.90 -3.55 15.79
C PHE A 131 -11.90 -3.19 16.89
N ILE A 132 -11.16 -2.10 16.74
CA ILE A 132 -10.29 -1.55 17.78
C ILE A 132 -11.12 -1.17 19.02
N ARG A 133 -10.53 -1.38 20.21
CA ARG A 133 -11.17 -0.97 21.47
C ARG A 133 -11.51 0.52 21.47
N LYS A 134 -12.69 0.88 21.99
CA LYS A 134 -13.21 2.26 21.94
C LYS A 134 -12.28 3.28 22.60
N ASP A 135 -11.54 2.88 23.62
CA ASP A 135 -10.54 3.70 24.32
C ASP A 135 -9.26 3.91 23.50
N LEU A 136 -9.03 3.16 22.43
CA LEU A 136 -7.84 3.24 21.59
C LEU A 136 -8.13 3.71 20.15
N VAL A 137 -9.39 3.72 19.72
CA VAL A 137 -9.75 4.05 18.32
C VAL A 137 -9.25 5.42 17.84
N HIS A 138 -9.14 6.39 18.76
CA HIS A 138 -8.66 7.75 18.47
C HIS A 138 -7.14 7.81 18.24
N LYS A 139 -6.43 6.71 18.51
CA LYS A 139 -4.98 6.54 18.28
C LYS A 139 -4.67 5.75 17.00
N ALA A 140 -5.70 5.44 16.21
CA ALA A 140 -5.56 4.77 14.93
C ALA A 140 -5.56 5.80 13.79
N ASP A 141 -4.54 5.76 12.95
CA ASP A 141 -4.35 6.62 11.79
C ASP A 141 -3.85 5.81 10.60
N TYR A 142 -3.58 6.47 9.47
CA TYR A 142 -2.98 5.81 8.32
C TYR A 142 -1.71 6.52 7.87
N LEU A 143 -0.84 5.77 7.22
CA LEU A 143 0.39 6.27 6.62
C LEU A 143 0.61 5.53 5.30
N ASP A 144 0.40 6.27 4.22
CA ASP A 144 0.61 5.77 2.86
C ASP A 144 1.99 5.15 2.72
N LYS A 145 2.10 4.17 1.83
CA LYS A 145 3.39 3.54 1.58
C LYS A 145 4.35 4.50 0.88
N CYS A 146 5.62 4.33 1.24
CA CYS A 146 6.73 4.82 0.45
C CYS A 146 7.33 3.68 -0.39
N VAL A 147 7.81 4.04 -1.57
CA VAL A 147 8.57 3.13 -2.42
C VAL A 147 9.58 3.91 -3.22
N THR A 148 10.77 3.35 -3.37
CA THR A 148 11.76 3.81 -4.35
C THR A 148 11.92 2.75 -5.41
N PHE A 149 11.97 3.19 -6.65
CA PHE A 149 12.20 2.30 -7.77
C PHE A 149 13.62 2.47 -8.25
N ASP A 150 14.40 1.39 -8.15
CA ASP A 150 15.74 1.31 -8.72
C ASP A 150 15.62 0.93 -10.21
N ILE A 151 15.19 1.91 -11.00
CA ILE A 151 14.96 1.78 -12.43
C ILE A 151 15.62 2.98 -13.10
N ASP A 152 16.44 2.73 -14.12
CA ASP A 152 17.06 3.77 -14.93
C ASP A 152 15.96 4.58 -15.65
N PRO A 153 15.81 5.89 -15.37
CA PRO A 153 14.81 6.72 -16.04
C PRO A 153 14.94 6.75 -17.57
N SER A 154 16.12 6.49 -18.13
CA SER A 154 16.38 6.54 -19.57
C SER A 154 15.54 5.53 -20.38
N ILE A 155 15.14 4.41 -19.76
CA ILE A 155 14.29 3.40 -20.41
C ILE A 155 12.84 3.88 -20.58
N ILE A 156 12.41 4.85 -19.74
CA ILE A 156 11.05 5.39 -19.74
C ILE A 156 10.89 6.45 -20.85
N GLU A 157 11.98 7.14 -21.22
CA GLU A 157 11.97 8.13 -22.29
C GLU A 157 11.88 7.49 -23.68
N ASN A 158 12.28 6.22 -23.80
CA ASN A 158 12.36 5.47 -25.05
C ASN A 158 11.30 4.35 -25.15
N LYS A 159 10.05 4.64 -24.74
CA LYS A 159 8.95 3.67 -24.83
C LYS A 159 8.70 3.21 -26.28
N ASP A 160 8.62 1.90 -26.45
CA ASP A 160 8.28 1.24 -27.72
C ASP A 160 6.87 0.67 -27.63
N ILE A 161 5.86 1.53 -27.80
CA ILE A 161 4.45 1.17 -27.61
C ILE A 161 4.00 0.19 -28.70
N LYS A 162 3.59 -1.02 -28.29
CA LYS A 162 3.08 -2.11 -29.13
C LYS A 162 1.63 -2.45 -28.87
N TYR A 163 1.14 -2.15 -27.67
CA TYR A 163 -0.19 -2.51 -27.20
C TYR A 163 -0.97 -1.25 -26.79
N ASP A 164 -2.27 -1.28 -27.00
CA ASP A 164 -3.18 -0.26 -26.48
C ASP A 164 -3.26 -0.35 -24.95
N CYS A 165 -3.25 -1.55 -24.39
CA CYS A 165 -3.25 -1.74 -22.94
C CYS A 165 -2.48 -2.98 -22.45
N LEU A 166 -1.96 -2.86 -21.22
CA LEU A 166 -1.60 -4.00 -20.38
C LEU A 166 -2.81 -4.37 -19.54
N VAL A 167 -3.23 -5.63 -19.59
CA VAL A 167 -4.25 -6.20 -18.70
C VAL A 167 -3.55 -6.85 -17.50
N TYR A 168 -3.71 -6.27 -16.32
CA TYR A 168 -3.13 -6.78 -15.07
C TYR A 168 -4.17 -7.58 -14.28
N SER A 169 -4.07 -8.90 -14.37
CA SER A 169 -5.02 -9.87 -13.83
C SER A 169 -4.64 -10.30 -12.41
N LYS A 170 -5.46 -9.98 -11.42
CA LYS A 170 -5.27 -10.42 -10.02
C LYS A 170 -6.59 -10.77 -9.35
N LYS A 171 -6.93 -12.05 -9.40
CA LYS A 171 -8.11 -12.62 -8.72
C LYS A 171 -7.96 -12.58 -7.21
N ARG A 172 -8.97 -12.03 -6.53
CA ARG A 172 -9.07 -12.10 -5.06
C ARG A 172 -9.87 -13.33 -4.66
N ARG A 173 -9.55 -13.89 -3.49
CA ARG A 173 -10.19 -15.11 -2.97
C ARG A 173 -11.72 -15.00 -2.81
N TYR A 174 -12.24 -13.79 -2.66
CA TYR A 174 -13.64 -13.49 -2.41
C TYR A 174 -14.33 -12.81 -3.60
N ASP A 175 -13.62 -12.68 -4.72
CA ASP A 175 -14.12 -12.13 -5.98
C ASP A 175 -14.79 -13.25 -6.79
N ASP A 176 -16.06 -13.50 -6.47
CA ASP A 176 -16.83 -14.65 -6.94
C ASP A 176 -17.20 -14.58 -8.43
N ASN A 177 -17.27 -13.38 -9.01
CA ASN A 177 -17.55 -13.17 -10.43
C ASN A 177 -16.32 -12.71 -11.26
N TYR A 178 -15.10 -12.92 -10.75
CA TYR A 178 -13.85 -12.56 -11.43
C TYR A 178 -13.80 -13.07 -12.88
N GLU A 179 -14.07 -14.35 -13.11
CA GLU A 179 -13.97 -14.94 -14.45
C GLU A 179 -14.97 -14.30 -15.43
N HIS A 180 -16.20 -14.02 -14.97
CA HIS A 180 -17.20 -13.35 -15.79
C HIS A 180 -16.76 -11.92 -16.18
N PHE A 181 -16.25 -11.16 -15.21
CA PHE A 181 -15.69 -9.82 -15.47
C PHE A 181 -14.49 -9.88 -16.41
N HIS A 182 -13.59 -10.83 -16.18
CA HIS A 182 -12.38 -11.01 -16.96
C HIS A 182 -12.68 -11.34 -18.41
N ASP A 183 -13.44 -12.41 -18.63
CA ASP A 183 -13.76 -12.90 -19.96
C ASP A 183 -14.64 -11.90 -20.72
N GLY A 184 -15.53 -11.20 -20.01
CA GLY A 184 -16.34 -10.12 -20.57
C GLY A 184 -15.48 -8.96 -21.08
N LEU A 185 -14.52 -8.48 -20.27
CA LEU A 185 -13.65 -7.37 -20.68
C LEU A 185 -12.73 -7.79 -21.82
N VAL A 186 -12.05 -8.94 -21.69
CA VAL A 186 -11.14 -9.45 -22.72
C VAL A 186 -11.88 -9.74 -24.03
N GLY A 187 -13.12 -10.25 -23.96
CA GLY A 187 -14.00 -10.42 -25.10
C GLY A 187 -14.24 -9.11 -25.84
N LEU A 188 -14.67 -8.07 -25.12
CA LEU A 188 -14.90 -6.74 -25.69
C LEU A 188 -13.65 -6.12 -26.32
N LEU A 189 -12.47 -6.27 -25.69
CA LEU A 189 -11.21 -5.79 -26.27
C LEU A 189 -10.91 -6.48 -27.61
N LYS A 190 -11.08 -7.81 -27.68
CA LYS A 190 -10.85 -8.59 -28.91
C LYS A 190 -11.85 -8.24 -30.01
N GLU A 191 -13.14 -8.18 -29.68
CA GLU A 191 -14.22 -7.87 -30.62
C GLU A 191 -14.04 -6.49 -31.27
N ASN A 192 -13.40 -5.56 -30.57
CA ASN A 192 -13.16 -4.19 -31.03
C ASN A 192 -11.71 -3.93 -31.48
N ASN A 193 -10.93 -4.99 -31.71
CA ASN A 193 -9.54 -4.94 -32.19
C ASN A 193 -8.61 -4.05 -31.34
N ILE A 194 -8.85 -3.99 -30.01
CA ILE A 194 -7.96 -3.29 -29.08
C ILE A 194 -6.82 -4.24 -28.72
N SER A 195 -5.59 -3.84 -29.03
CA SER A 195 -4.40 -4.68 -28.82
C SER A 195 -4.01 -4.68 -27.33
N PHE A 196 -3.76 -5.86 -26.77
CA PHE A 196 -3.37 -5.96 -25.37
C PHE A 196 -2.36 -7.09 -25.11
N VAL A 197 -1.62 -6.93 -24.02
CA VAL A 197 -0.83 -7.99 -23.38
C VAL A 197 -1.40 -8.23 -21.99
N GLU A 198 -1.47 -9.49 -21.56
CA GLU A 198 -2.00 -9.85 -20.25
C GLU A 198 -0.92 -10.44 -19.35
N LEU A 199 -0.91 -10.02 -18.08
CA LEU A 199 -0.08 -10.61 -17.03
C LEU A 199 -0.92 -10.96 -15.80
N THR A 200 -0.79 -12.20 -15.33
CA THR A 200 -1.48 -12.69 -14.13
C THR A 200 -0.57 -12.63 -12.91
N TYR A 201 -1.03 -11.98 -11.83
CA TYR A 201 -0.31 -11.90 -10.56
C TYR A 201 0.12 -13.29 -10.05
N GLY A 202 1.40 -13.41 -9.72
CA GLY A 202 2.03 -14.66 -9.29
C GLY A 202 2.62 -15.49 -10.43
N ASN A 203 2.32 -15.16 -11.68
CA ASN A 203 2.73 -15.92 -12.87
C ASN A 203 3.65 -15.12 -13.82
N TYR A 204 4.26 -14.03 -13.34
CA TYR A 204 5.23 -13.24 -14.10
C TYR A 204 6.44 -12.87 -13.22
N LYS A 205 7.57 -12.58 -13.86
CA LYS A 205 8.75 -11.96 -13.25
C LYS A 205 8.63 -10.45 -13.34
N ARG A 206 9.09 -9.72 -12.32
CA ARG A 206 9.01 -8.25 -12.28
C ARG A 206 9.47 -7.54 -13.57
N GLN A 207 10.54 -8.03 -14.21
CA GLN A 207 11.01 -7.46 -15.47
C GLN A 207 9.99 -7.59 -16.61
N GLU A 208 9.27 -8.72 -16.70
CA GLU A 208 8.22 -8.92 -17.70
C GLU A 208 7.08 -7.90 -17.53
N TYR A 209 6.78 -7.52 -16.28
CA TYR A 209 5.82 -6.45 -15.98
C TYR A 209 6.31 -5.09 -16.46
N PHE A 210 7.57 -4.74 -16.22
CA PHE A 210 8.16 -3.49 -16.70
C PHE A 210 8.22 -3.43 -18.22
N ASP A 211 8.60 -4.52 -18.88
CA ASP A 211 8.63 -4.61 -20.33
C ASP A 211 7.23 -4.41 -20.92
N ALA A 212 6.21 -5.04 -20.33
CA ALA A 212 4.82 -4.85 -20.76
C ALA A 212 4.32 -3.41 -20.54
N LEU A 213 4.70 -2.76 -19.43
CA LEU A 213 4.36 -1.36 -19.16
C LEU A 213 5.00 -0.39 -20.15
N LEU A 214 6.26 -0.63 -20.54
CA LEU A 214 6.97 0.15 -21.55
C LEU A 214 6.38 0.00 -22.96
N GLN A 215 5.68 -1.11 -23.19
CA GLN A 215 5.04 -1.43 -24.48
C GLN A 215 3.55 -1.09 -24.52
N SER A 216 2.96 -0.54 -23.46
CA SER A 216 1.51 -0.30 -23.35
C SER A 216 1.17 1.18 -23.13
N LYS A 217 0.08 1.67 -23.74
CA LYS A 217 -0.39 3.06 -23.52
C LYS A 217 -0.98 3.27 -22.13
N CYS A 218 -1.67 2.26 -21.59
CA CYS A 218 -2.18 2.25 -20.22
C CYS A 218 -2.11 0.84 -19.60
N CYS A 219 -2.28 0.77 -18.29
CA CYS A 219 -2.47 -0.47 -17.54
C CYS A 219 -3.91 -0.56 -17.04
N ILE A 220 -4.56 -1.70 -17.17
CA ILE A 220 -5.89 -1.97 -16.63
C ILE A 220 -5.70 -2.84 -15.39
N ASN A 221 -6.05 -2.34 -14.20
CA ASN A 221 -6.01 -3.15 -12.99
C ASN A 221 -7.35 -3.88 -12.81
N MET A 222 -7.32 -5.22 -12.92
CA MET A 222 -8.52 -6.05 -12.82
C MET A 222 -8.81 -6.57 -11.42
N SER A 223 -7.96 -6.26 -10.42
CA SER A 223 -8.22 -6.74 -9.06
C SER A 223 -9.49 -6.13 -8.49
N LEU A 224 -10.20 -6.86 -7.64
CA LEU A 224 -11.38 -6.31 -6.96
C LEU A 224 -10.99 -5.24 -5.94
N ASP A 225 -9.93 -5.49 -5.18
CA ASP A 225 -9.29 -4.53 -4.29
C ASP A 225 -7.77 -4.60 -4.42
N GLU A 226 -7.08 -3.53 -4.06
CA GLU A 226 -5.62 -3.52 -4.06
C GLU A 226 -5.07 -2.65 -2.93
N CYS A 227 -4.23 -3.27 -2.10
CA CYS A 227 -3.52 -2.59 -1.03
C CYS A 227 -2.24 -3.35 -0.73
N PRO A 228 -1.07 -2.71 -0.87
CA PRO A 228 -0.87 -1.28 -1.16
C PRO A 228 -0.87 -0.92 -2.65
N GLY A 229 -0.95 -1.90 -3.56
CA GLY A 229 -0.82 -1.64 -5.00
C GLY A 229 0.60 -1.36 -5.47
N ILE A 230 1.56 -2.23 -5.15
CA ILE A 230 2.94 -2.07 -5.68
C ILE A 230 2.94 -2.00 -7.21
N ALA A 231 2.15 -2.85 -7.87
CA ALA A 231 1.99 -2.82 -9.33
C ALA A 231 1.45 -1.48 -9.84
N THR A 232 0.50 -0.84 -9.12
CA THR A 232 -0.02 0.47 -9.53
C THR A 232 1.03 1.57 -9.38
N TYR A 233 1.83 1.54 -8.30
CA TYR A 233 2.97 2.45 -8.15
C TYR A 233 4.04 2.24 -9.22
N GLU A 234 4.36 1.00 -9.54
CA GLU A 234 5.30 0.64 -10.61
C GLU A 234 4.81 1.12 -11.98
N SER A 235 3.54 0.91 -12.31
CA SER A 235 2.93 1.42 -13.54
C SER A 235 3.05 2.94 -13.65
N MET A 236 2.70 3.67 -12.58
CA MET A 236 2.86 5.13 -12.57
C MET A 236 4.33 5.54 -12.69
N PHE A 237 5.24 4.82 -12.03
CA PHE A 237 6.67 5.12 -12.12
C PHE A 237 7.20 4.93 -13.54
N MET A 238 6.75 3.88 -14.23
CA MET A 238 7.01 3.63 -15.65
C MET A 238 6.25 4.60 -16.56
N ASN A 239 5.64 5.65 -16.02
CA ASN A 239 4.87 6.65 -16.73
C ASN A 239 3.71 6.06 -17.54
N THR A 240 3.08 4.99 -17.04
CA THR A 240 1.93 4.32 -17.65
C THR A 240 0.71 4.53 -16.76
N PRO A 241 -0.33 5.26 -17.21
CA PRO A 241 -1.51 5.52 -16.40
C PRO A 241 -2.29 4.23 -16.16
N ILE A 242 -3.05 4.19 -15.05
CA ILE A 242 -3.82 3.01 -14.64
C ILE A 242 -5.31 3.32 -14.73
N ILE A 243 -6.04 2.48 -15.46
CA ILE A 243 -7.51 2.44 -15.42
C ILE A 243 -7.90 1.35 -14.41
N GLY A 244 -8.71 1.72 -13.43
CA GLY A 244 -9.12 0.85 -12.33
C GLY A 244 -10.30 1.43 -11.55
N SER A 245 -10.76 0.76 -10.52
CA SER A 245 -11.81 1.27 -9.63
C SER A 245 -11.18 1.99 -8.42
N PRO A 246 -11.96 2.80 -7.69
CA PRO A 246 -11.48 3.46 -6.47
C PRO A 246 -10.93 2.48 -5.40
N HIS A 247 -11.32 1.20 -5.44
CA HIS A 247 -10.90 0.20 -4.46
C HIS A 247 -9.62 -0.56 -4.86
N ASN A 248 -9.21 -0.50 -6.13
CA ASN A 248 -8.03 -1.20 -6.64
C ASN A 248 -6.91 -0.27 -7.14
N THR A 249 -7.12 1.05 -7.09
CA THR A 249 -6.11 2.06 -7.42
C THR A 249 -5.89 3.00 -6.24
N PRO A 250 -5.17 2.54 -5.20
CA PRO A 250 -5.06 3.27 -3.92
C PRO A 250 -4.34 4.62 -4.03
N SER A 251 -3.64 4.87 -5.13
CA SER A 251 -3.07 6.17 -5.46
C SER A 251 -3.28 6.41 -6.94
N ILE A 252 -3.91 7.53 -7.27
CA ILE A 252 -4.13 7.93 -8.65
C ILE A 252 -3.82 9.41 -8.82
N PHE A 253 -3.15 9.72 -9.92
CA PHE A 253 -2.78 11.08 -10.29
C PHE A 253 -3.96 11.86 -10.87
N ASN A 254 -4.93 11.18 -11.48
CA ASN A 254 -6.16 11.75 -12.02
C ASN A 254 -7.34 10.77 -11.83
N GLN A 255 -8.40 11.22 -11.14
CA GLN A 255 -9.61 10.44 -10.89
C GLN A 255 -10.42 10.14 -12.16
N ASP A 256 -10.20 10.85 -13.27
CA ASP A 256 -10.89 10.55 -14.54
C ASP A 256 -10.58 9.16 -15.07
N PHE A 257 -9.45 8.57 -14.65
CA PHE A 257 -9.07 7.20 -14.94
C PHE A 257 -9.83 6.16 -14.10
N TRP A 258 -10.57 6.59 -13.07
CA TRP A 258 -11.42 5.69 -12.30
C TRP A 258 -12.64 5.23 -13.10
N VAL A 259 -12.90 3.94 -12.99
CA VAL A 259 -14.14 3.31 -13.40
C VAL A 259 -15.04 3.24 -12.18
N HIS A 260 -15.99 4.17 -12.11
CA HIS A 260 -16.94 4.23 -11.01
C HIS A 260 -18.07 3.21 -11.17
N ASP A 261 -18.77 2.94 -10.07
CA ASP A 261 -19.96 2.09 -10.05
C ASP A 261 -19.72 0.65 -10.50
N THR A 262 -18.51 0.11 -10.29
CA THR A 262 -18.12 -1.26 -10.68
C THR A 262 -18.25 -2.27 -9.56
N ASP A 263 -18.41 -1.80 -8.33
CA ASP A 263 -18.38 -2.62 -7.13
C ASP A 263 -19.21 -1.97 -6.02
N TYR A 264 -19.50 -2.74 -4.97
CA TYR A 264 -20.26 -2.31 -3.81
C TYR A 264 -19.85 -3.07 -2.56
N MET A 265 -19.95 -2.42 -1.41
CA MET A 265 -19.63 -3.03 -0.13
C MET A 265 -20.83 -3.84 0.39
N THR A 266 -20.62 -5.12 0.68
CA THR A 266 -21.60 -5.92 1.45
C THR A 266 -21.35 -5.79 2.95
N SER A 267 -22.13 -6.47 3.78
CA SER A 267 -21.86 -6.55 5.22
C SER A 267 -20.57 -7.31 5.57
N LYS A 268 -19.94 -7.98 4.60
CA LYS A 268 -18.78 -8.86 4.85
C LYS A 268 -17.55 -8.56 3.98
N TYR A 269 -17.74 -8.09 2.75
CA TYR A 269 -16.67 -7.87 1.78
C TYR A 269 -17.15 -7.05 0.58
N LEU A 270 -16.21 -6.47 -0.16
CA LEU A 270 -16.45 -5.81 -1.45
C LEU A 270 -16.89 -6.85 -2.49
N LYS A 271 -17.89 -6.53 -3.30
CA LYS A 271 -18.34 -7.36 -4.44
C LYS A 271 -18.33 -6.55 -5.72
N ARG A 272 -17.93 -7.18 -6.83
CA ARG A 272 -18.04 -6.57 -8.16
C ARG A 272 -19.47 -6.68 -8.68
N LYS A 273 -19.92 -5.69 -9.45
CA LYS A 273 -21.18 -5.76 -10.21
C LYS A 273 -20.99 -6.54 -11.51
N GLU A 274 -22.07 -7.17 -11.97
CA GLU A 274 -22.05 -8.00 -13.20
C GLU A 274 -21.66 -7.20 -14.45
N ASP A 275 -22.10 -5.94 -14.55
CA ASP A 275 -21.85 -5.05 -15.69
C ASP A 275 -20.50 -4.33 -15.65
N ALA A 276 -19.65 -4.58 -14.65
CA ALA A 276 -18.41 -3.85 -14.45
C ALA A 276 -17.47 -3.90 -15.67
N HIS A 277 -17.46 -5.01 -16.42
CA HIS A 277 -16.62 -5.17 -17.61
C HIS A 277 -16.99 -4.18 -18.72
N ASN A 278 -18.28 -3.88 -18.90
CA ASN A 278 -18.75 -2.88 -19.86
C ASN A 278 -18.26 -1.48 -19.48
N LYS A 279 -18.34 -1.12 -18.19
CA LYS A 279 -17.87 0.18 -17.70
C LYS A 279 -16.37 0.36 -17.85
N TYR A 280 -15.60 -0.70 -17.57
CA TYR A 280 -14.15 -0.69 -17.81
C TYR A 280 -13.85 -0.50 -19.29
N TYR A 281 -14.53 -1.25 -20.17
CA TYR A 281 -14.39 -1.12 -21.61
C TYR A 281 -14.69 0.29 -22.11
N GLU A 282 -15.81 0.89 -21.70
CA GLU A 282 -16.17 2.27 -22.04
C GLU A 282 -15.09 3.28 -21.63
N LYS A 283 -14.52 3.11 -20.42
CA LYS A 283 -13.44 3.96 -19.93
C LYS A 283 -12.17 3.81 -20.76
N ILE A 284 -11.82 2.57 -21.14
CA ILE A 284 -10.66 2.28 -22.01
C ILE A 284 -10.83 2.93 -23.38
N VAL A 285 -12.00 2.76 -24.01
CA VAL A 285 -12.31 3.40 -25.30
C VAL A 285 -12.25 4.92 -25.19
N SER A 286 -12.81 5.49 -24.14
CA SER A 286 -12.74 6.94 -23.87
C SER A 286 -11.29 7.42 -23.78
N PHE A 287 -10.43 6.72 -23.03
CA PHE A 287 -9.00 7.04 -22.93
C PHE A 287 -8.29 6.94 -24.29
N LEU A 288 -8.47 5.82 -25.00
CA LEU A 288 -7.80 5.57 -26.28
C LEU A 288 -8.20 6.58 -27.37
N ASN A 289 -9.42 7.12 -27.27
CA ASN A 289 -9.92 8.19 -28.14
C ASN A 289 -9.53 9.60 -27.70
N GLY A 290 -8.69 9.74 -26.67
CA GLY A 290 -8.21 11.03 -26.15
C GLY A 290 -9.25 11.77 -25.29
N GLY A 291 -10.27 11.08 -24.79
CA GLY A 291 -11.31 11.67 -23.94
C GLY A 291 -10.92 11.88 -22.47
N ILE A 292 -9.69 11.53 -22.09
CA ILE A 292 -9.16 11.74 -20.74
C ILE A 292 -7.84 12.50 -20.82
N GLU A 293 -7.80 13.66 -20.19
CA GLU A 293 -6.59 14.48 -20.12
C GLU A 293 -5.65 14.01 -19.00
N MET A 294 -4.34 14.19 -19.22
CA MET A 294 -3.31 13.93 -18.21
C MET A 294 -2.64 15.24 -17.84
N PRO A 295 -3.17 15.98 -16.84
CA PRO A 295 -2.63 17.30 -16.47
C PRO A 295 -1.21 17.22 -15.88
N VAL A 296 -0.85 16.05 -15.36
CA VAL A 296 0.49 15.72 -14.86
C VAL A 296 0.84 14.32 -15.32
N SER A 297 2.13 14.06 -15.54
CA SER A 297 2.57 12.70 -15.86
C SER A 297 2.38 11.76 -14.66
N PRO A 298 1.94 10.50 -14.85
CA PRO A 298 1.85 9.51 -13.77
C PRO A 298 3.15 9.41 -12.96
N ARG A 299 4.29 9.50 -13.65
CA ARG A 299 5.62 9.40 -13.04
C ARG A 299 5.94 10.58 -12.12
N GLU A 300 5.71 11.80 -12.59
CA GLU A 300 5.91 13.00 -11.78
C GLU A 300 5.04 12.96 -10.52
N TYR A 301 3.78 12.56 -10.67
CA TYR A 301 2.89 12.39 -9.53
C TYR A 301 3.46 11.37 -8.53
N ILE A 302 3.82 10.16 -8.96
CA ILE A 302 4.23 9.13 -7.99
C ILE A 302 5.58 9.44 -7.34
N LEU A 303 6.49 10.14 -8.03
CA LEU A 303 7.75 10.60 -7.43
C LEU A 303 7.52 11.59 -6.29
N LYS A 304 6.53 12.48 -6.44
CA LYS A 304 6.15 13.44 -5.40
C LYS A 304 5.42 12.75 -4.24
N HIS A 305 4.59 11.76 -4.55
CA HIS A 305 3.71 11.13 -3.57
C HIS A 305 4.36 9.90 -2.93
N ALA A 306 4.88 8.90 -3.63
CA ALA A 306 5.47 7.74 -2.95
C ALA A 306 6.90 7.95 -2.40
N GLY A 307 7.44 9.16 -2.52
CA GLY A 307 8.81 9.49 -2.13
C GLY A 307 9.07 9.41 -0.62
N TYR A 308 10.32 9.08 -0.27
CA TYR A 308 10.78 8.96 1.12
C TYR A 308 10.62 10.25 1.93
N GLU A 309 10.82 11.42 1.31
CA GLU A 309 10.66 12.69 2.00
C GLU A 309 9.22 12.92 2.48
N ARG A 310 8.23 12.66 1.63
CA ARG A 310 6.81 12.78 2.01
C ARG A 310 6.49 11.85 3.17
N TYR A 311 6.91 10.58 3.04
CA TYR A 311 6.71 9.57 4.08
C TYR A 311 7.33 9.96 5.43
N ALA A 312 8.57 10.44 5.44
CA ALA A 312 9.25 10.87 6.66
C ALA A 312 8.55 12.07 7.31
N ASN A 313 8.05 13.03 6.51
CA ASN A 313 7.26 14.15 7.03
C ASN A 313 5.96 13.66 7.67
N ASP A 314 5.19 12.82 6.97
CA ASP A 314 3.90 12.33 7.46
C ASP A 314 4.08 11.48 8.74
N ALA A 315 5.09 10.59 8.75
CA ALA A 315 5.45 9.81 9.93
C ALA A 315 5.82 10.71 11.12
N TYR A 316 6.54 11.81 10.86
CA TYR A 316 6.97 12.74 11.91
C TYR A 316 5.77 13.44 12.55
N GLU A 317 4.84 13.93 11.74
CA GLU A 317 3.61 14.57 12.22
C GLU A 317 2.75 13.61 13.04
N LEU A 318 2.60 12.35 12.60
CA LEU A 318 1.90 11.32 13.36
C LEU A 318 2.60 11.05 14.70
N MET A 319 3.93 10.90 14.71
CA MET A 319 4.66 10.65 15.94
C MET A 319 4.65 11.85 16.89
N LEU A 320 4.66 13.09 16.38
CA LEU A 320 4.45 14.29 17.20
C LEU A 320 3.06 14.30 17.82
N LYS A 321 2.04 13.88 17.08
CA LYS A 321 0.65 13.87 17.54
C LYS A 321 0.40 12.82 18.63
N TYR A 322 0.98 11.62 18.48
CA TYR A 322 0.59 10.46 19.27
C TYR A 322 1.69 9.95 20.22
N CYS A 323 2.97 10.22 19.92
CA CYS A 323 4.12 9.65 20.61
C CYS A 323 4.93 10.70 21.40
N THR A 324 4.36 11.88 21.68
CA THR A 324 5.00 12.89 22.54
C THR A 324 4.71 12.77 24.02
#